data_AF-A0A4S3JHU6-F1
#
_entry.id   AF-A0A4S3JHU6-F1
#
_cell.length_a   1.000
_cell.length_b   1.000
_cell.length_c   1.000
_cell.angle_alpha   90.00
_cell.angle_beta   90.00
_cell.angle_gamma   90.00
#
_symmetry.space_group_name_H-M   'P 1'
#
loop_
_entity.id
_entity.type
_entity.pdbx_description
1 polymer ?
#
loop_
_entity_poly.entity_id
_entity_poly.type
_entity_poly.pdbx_seq_one_letter_code
_entity_poly.pdbx_strand_id
1 'polypeptide(L)'
;MLTEHSKASIAQIVFWVPAVIPALILLFHRHGAPRVPWVILLLFSIIRITCGIVVIILQNNPSDVGLIIAARVLLNAGVFPLIAATFGLLLIVYISPAYSPGHQHRQDINKIVRVIRDFQGDKKIRNAFIFLRVLFITGIALVIAGGSLEGNYWDPHDVSLGFKLTKAGYILVTIFEAGLIYFQWYCWRKRESISSASCTALQGMFAAIPFLVVRIAYLYLPVFRASDPKWNQLTGSIAPYVVMGLLMEYIVFMIFLATGFLIPPIKVVNA
;
A
#
# COMPACT_ATOMS: atom_id res chain seq x y z
N MET A 1 -20.48 1.97 -26.90
CA MET A 1 -19.23 1.26 -27.30
C MET A 1 -18.31 1.23 -26.09
N LEU A 2 -17.68 0.10 -25.76
CA LEU A 2 -16.74 0.01 -24.63
C LEU A 2 -15.47 0.80 -24.95
N THR A 3 -15.17 1.84 -24.19
CA THR A 3 -13.89 2.56 -24.32
C THR A 3 -12.74 1.69 -23.79
N GLU A 4 -11.51 1.99 -24.17
CA GLU A 4 -10.31 1.29 -23.70
C GLU A 4 -10.17 1.32 -22.16
N HIS A 5 -10.53 2.44 -21.52
CA HIS A 5 -10.52 2.59 -20.07
C HIS A 5 -11.61 1.74 -19.39
N SER A 6 -12.75 1.53 -20.05
CA SER A 6 -13.79 0.61 -19.58
C SER A 6 -13.28 -0.84 -19.60
N LYS A 7 -12.58 -1.25 -20.66
CA LYS A 7 -11.99 -2.59 -20.77
C LYS A 7 -10.96 -2.84 -19.67
N ALA A 8 -10.09 -1.87 -19.39
CA ALA A 8 -9.12 -1.96 -18.29
C ALA A 8 -9.80 -2.03 -16.92
N SER A 9 -10.91 -1.30 -16.73
CA SER A 9 -11.68 -1.34 -15.48
C SER A 9 -12.38 -2.70 -15.28
N ILE A 10 -12.87 -3.32 -16.35
CA ILE A 10 -13.39 -4.70 -16.31
C ILE A 10 -12.26 -5.68 -15.93
N ALA A 11 -11.09 -5.57 -16.55
CA ALA A 11 -9.93 -6.40 -16.22
C ALA A 11 -9.51 -6.24 -14.74
N GLN A 12 -9.57 -5.01 -14.22
CA GLN A 12 -9.36 -4.72 -12.81
C GLN A 12 -10.35 -5.48 -11.91
N ILE A 13 -11.65 -5.41 -12.19
CA ILE A 13 -12.66 -6.14 -11.40
C ILE A 13 -12.42 -7.65 -11.47
N VAL A 14 -12.17 -8.19 -12.66
CA VAL A 14 -11.93 -9.62 -12.89
C VAL A 14 -10.72 -10.12 -12.08
N PHE A 15 -9.68 -9.31 -11.91
CA PHE A 15 -8.54 -9.66 -11.07
C PHE A 15 -8.85 -9.53 -9.57
N TRP A 16 -9.48 -8.43 -9.15
CA TRP A 16 -9.64 -8.14 -7.72
C TRP A 16 -10.73 -8.96 -7.03
N VAL A 17 -11.81 -9.33 -7.71
CA VAL A 17 -12.87 -10.19 -7.15
C VAL A 17 -12.33 -11.52 -6.61
N PRO A 18 -11.62 -12.35 -7.40
CA PRO A 18 -11.05 -13.59 -6.89
C PRO A 18 -9.90 -13.33 -5.90
N ALA A 19 -9.18 -12.21 -6.01
CA ALA A 19 -8.11 -11.83 -5.08
C ALA A 19 -8.58 -11.54 -3.65
N VAL A 20 -9.88 -11.28 -3.44
CA VAL A 20 -10.47 -11.16 -2.08
C VAL A 20 -10.34 -12.47 -1.30
N ILE A 21 -10.49 -13.62 -1.97
CA ILE A 21 -10.49 -14.94 -1.33
C ILE A 21 -9.17 -15.24 -0.59
N PRO A 22 -7.97 -15.17 -1.22
CA PRO A 22 -6.72 -15.41 -0.52
C PRO A 22 -6.46 -14.39 0.60
N ALA A 23 -6.90 -13.14 0.45
CA ALA A 23 -6.80 -12.14 1.52
C ALA A 23 -7.67 -12.51 2.74
N LEU A 24 -8.90 -12.99 2.52
CA LEU A 24 -9.79 -13.49 3.58
C LEU A 24 -9.21 -14.74 4.28
N ILE A 25 -8.62 -15.66 3.52
CA ILE A 25 -7.98 -16.87 4.08
C ILE A 25 -6.82 -16.48 5.00
N LEU A 26 -5.97 -15.53 4.59
CA LEU A 26 -4.87 -15.03 5.42
C LEU A 26 -5.37 -14.33 6.68
N LEU A 27 -6.49 -13.62 6.59
CA LEU A 27 -7.08 -12.87 7.69
C LEU A 27 -7.68 -13.77 8.77
N PHE A 28 -8.49 -14.77 8.39
CA PHE A 28 -9.31 -15.53 9.33
C PHE A 28 -8.78 -16.92 9.68
N HIS A 29 -8.16 -17.63 8.74
CA HIS A 29 -7.89 -19.06 8.92
C HIS A 29 -6.47 -19.37 9.38
N ARG A 30 -5.49 -18.51 9.08
CA ARG A 30 -4.07 -18.91 9.16
C ARG A 30 -3.31 -18.41 10.38
N HIS A 31 -3.55 -17.18 10.82
CA HIS A 31 -2.68 -16.50 11.79
C HIS A 31 -3.34 -16.23 13.15
N GLY A 32 -4.56 -16.74 13.40
CA GLY A 32 -5.32 -16.45 14.60
C GLY A 32 -5.89 -15.02 14.57
N ALA A 33 -5.49 -14.17 15.52
CA ALA A 33 -5.94 -12.77 15.54
C ALA A 33 -5.53 -12.00 14.27
N PRO A 34 -6.42 -11.16 13.71
CA PRO A 34 -6.19 -10.50 12.44
C PRO A 34 -4.99 -9.56 12.52
N ARG A 35 -3.95 -9.82 11.71
CA ARG A 35 -2.80 -8.93 11.60
C ARG A 35 -3.13 -7.77 10.66
N VAL A 36 -2.68 -6.58 11.04
CA VAL A 36 -2.91 -5.31 10.31
C VAL A 36 -2.66 -5.40 8.79
N PRO A 37 -1.61 -6.05 8.27
CA PRO A 37 -1.37 -6.11 6.82
C PRO A 37 -2.49 -6.79 6.04
N TRP A 38 -3.07 -7.86 6.58
CA TRP A 38 -4.07 -8.67 5.88
C TRP A 38 -5.42 -7.94 5.79
N VAL A 39 -5.77 -7.21 6.86
CA VAL A 39 -6.92 -6.29 6.86
C VAL A 39 -6.73 -5.23 5.78
N ILE A 40 -5.52 -4.66 5.68
CA ILE A 40 -5.21 -3.63 4.69
C ILE A 40 -5.26 -4.18 3.26
N LEU A 41 -4.77 -5.41 3.01
CA LEU A 41 -4.86 -6.04 1.69
C LEU A 41 -6.31 -6.31 1.27
N LEU A 42 -7.16 -6.72 2.22
CA LEU A 42 -8.60 -6.89 1.98
C LEU A 42 -9.28 -5.54 1.68
N LEU A 43 -8.98 -4.51 2.48
CA LEU A 43 -9.49 -3.16 2.25
C LEU A 43 -9.07 -2.65 0.86
N PHE A 44 -7.82 -2.90 0.48
CA PHE A 44 -7.28 -2.51 -0.81
C PHE A 44 -8.02 -3.17 -1.98
N SER A 45 -8.26 -4.49 -1.92
CA SER A 45 -8.98 -5.18 -2.99
C SER A 45 -10.42 -4.68 -3.15
N ILE A 46 -11.12 -4.40 -2.04
CA ILE A 46 -12.47 -3.80 -2.06
C ILE A 46 -12.43 -2.41 -2.71
N ILE A 47 -11.51 -1.54 -2.29
CA ILE A 47 -11.32 -0.20 -2.88
C ILE A 47 -11.10 -0.32 -4.40
N ARG A 48 -10.34 -1.31 -4.85
CA ARG A 48 -10.05 -1.53 -6.27
C ARG A 48 -11.24 -2.06 -7.05
N ILE A 49 -12.08 -2.91 -6.46
CA ILE A 49 -13.35 -3.31 -7.07
C ILE A 49 -14.26 -2.09 -7.24
N THR A 50 -14.45 -1.31 -6.17
CA THR A 50 -15.26 -0.08 -6.20
C THR A 50 -14.73 0.91 -7.23
N CYS A 51 -13.42 1.11 -7.30
CA CYS A 51 -12.77 1.96 -8.31
C CYS A 51 -13.12 1.53 -9.74
N GLY A 52 -13.03 0.24 -10.05
CA GLY A 52 -13.38 -0.26 -11.39
C GLY A 52 -14.83 -0.02 -11.74
N ILE A 53 -15.75 -0.23 -10.79
CA ILE A 53 -17.19 0.01 -10.98
C ILE A 53 -17.46 1.51 -11.23
N VAL A 54 -16.91 2.38 -10.38
CA VAL A 54 -17.10 3.84 -10.48
C VAL A 54 -16.58 4.36 -11.82
N VAL A 55 -15.40 3.90 -12.27
CA VAL A 55 -14.85 4.32 -13.57
C VAL A 55 -15.77 3.88 -14.71
N ILE A 56 -16.29 2.65 -14.71
CA ILE A 56 -17.23 2.17 -15.74
C ILE A 56 -18.49 3.03 -15.78
N ILE A 57 -19.09 3.35 -14.62
CA ILE A 57 -20.31 4.18 -14.54
C ILE A 57 -20.00 5.59 -15.03
N LEU A 58 -18.86 6.16 -14.65
CA LEU A 58 -18.43 7.49 -15.08
C LEU A 58 -18.32 7.59 -16.61
N GLN A 59 -17.92 6.54 -17.31
CA GLN A 59 -17.85 6.60 -18.78
C GLN A 59 -19.21 6.68 -19.45
N ASN A 60 -20.23 6.08 -18.82
CA ASN A 60 -21.60 6.16 -19.28
C ASN A 60 -22.26 7.49 -18.90
N ASN A 61 -21.80 8.13 -17.81
CA ASN A 61 -22.31 9.40 -17.29
C ASN A 61 -21.17 10.41 -17.00
N PRO A 62 -20.50 10.96 -18.03
CA PRO A 62 -19.26 11.72 -17.86
C PRO A 62 -19.44 13.12 -17.25
N SER A 63 -20.68 13.60 -17.11
CA SER A 63 -20.97 14.93 -16.54
C SER A 63 -21.25 14.91 -15.04
N ASP A 64 -21.27 13.73 -14.42
CA ASP A 64 -21.53 13.59 -12.98
C ASP A 64 -20.28 13.94 -12.17
N VAL A 65 -20.31 15.10 -11.52
CA VAL A 65 -19.22 15.61 -10.68
C VAL A 65 -18.89 14.64 -9.54
N GLY A 66 -19.89 14.00 -8.93
CA GLY A 66 -19.69 13.06 -7.84
C GLY A 66 -18.92 11.82 -8.31
N LEU A 67 -19.24 11.29 -9.49
CA LEU A 67 -18.50 10.17 -10.08
C LEU A 67 -17.08 10.56 -10.48
N ILE A 68 -16.86 11.78 -10.99
CA ILE A 68 -15.51 12.30 -11.29
C ILE A 68 -14.67 12.38 -10.02
N ILE A 69 -15.21 12.98 -8.95
CA ILE A 69 -14.55 13.09 -7.65
C ILE A 69 -14.21 11.69 -7.12
N ALA A 70 -15.20 10.79 -7.09
CA ALA A 70 -15.02 9.44 -6.59
C ALA A 70 -13.94 8.68 -7.37
N ALA A 71 -13.96 8.76 -8.70
CA ALA A 71 -12.97 8.10 -9.55
C ALA A 71 -11.55 8.64 -9.32
N ARG A 72 -11.39 9.97 -9.25
CA ARG A 72 -10.09 10.61 -8.97
C ARG A 72 -9.53 10.19 -7.61
N VAL A 73 -10.38 10.22 -6.58
CA VAL A 73 -9.96 9.82 -5.22
C VAL A 73 -9.59 8.34 -5.18
N LEU A 74 -10.41 7.46 -5.77
CA LEU A 74 -10.14 6.01 -5.76
C LEU A 74 -8.90 5.62 -6.60
N LEU A 75 -8.65 6.28 -7.73
CA LEU A 75 -7.48 6.00 -8.58
C LEU A 75 -6.17 6.48 -7.95
N ASN A 76 -6.20 7.64 -7.29
CA ASN A 76 -5.03 8.24 -6.66
C ASN A 76 -4.82 7.72 -5.23
N ALA A 77 -5.77 8.01 -4.33
CA ALA A 77 -5.65 7.69 -2.91
C ALA A 77 -5.81 6.20 -2.63
N GLY A 78 -6.52 5.48 -3.52
CA GLY A 78 -6.68 4.03 -3.40
C GLY A 78 -5.39 3.24 -3.54
N VAL A 79 -4.23 3.83 -3.87
CA VAL A 79 -2.92 3.17 -3.86
C VAL A 79 -2.34 3.07 -2.45
N PHE A 80 -2.67 4.03 -1.58
CA PHE A 80 -2.05 4.18 -0.27
C PHE A 80 -2.28 3.02 0.70
N PRO A 81 -3.40 2.26 0.66
CA PRO A 81 -3.48 1.05 1.46
C PRO A 81 -2.36 0.04 1.13
N LEU A 82 -1.90 -0.05 -0.12
CA LEU A 82 -0.78 -0.94 -0.47
C LEU A 82 0.54 -0.51 0.19
N ILE A 83 0.76 0.80 0.28
CA ILE A 83 1.86 1.43 1.02
C ILE A 83 1.69 1.19 2.54
N ALA A 84 0.46 1.27 3.06
CA ALA A 84 0.18 0.96 4.45
C ALA A 84 0.43 -0.53 4.77
N ALA A 85 0.29 -1.42 3.78
CA ALA A 85 0.58 -2.85 3.94
C ALA A 85 2.08 -3.12 4.12
N THR A 86 2.98 -2.41 3.41
CA THR A 86 4.44 -2.51 3.65
C THR A 86 4.76 -2.10 5.08
N PHE A 87 4.17 -1.00 5.54
CA PHE A 87 4.32 -0.55 6.91
C PHE A 87 3.81 -1.59 7.92
N GLY A 88 2.64 -2.18 7.68
CA GLY A 88 2.11 -3.24 8.53
C GLY A 88 3.02 -4.48 8.59
N LEU A 89 3.58 -4.91 7.45
CA LEU A 89 4.53 -6.03 7.40
C LEU A 89 5.80 -5.71 8.17
N LEU A 90 6.27 -4.47 8.09
CA LEU A 90 7.40 -3.98 8.84
C LEU A 90 7.13 -3.97 10.36
N LEU A 91 5.90 -3.68 10.78
CA LEU A 91 5.50 -3.82 12.19
C LEU A 91 5.52 -5.28 12.65
N ILE A 92 5.23 -6.26 11.78
CA ILE A 92 5.40 -7.67 12.14
C ILE A 92 6.88 -7.96 12.41
N VAL A 93 7.80 -7.46 11.57
CA VAL A 93 9.26 -7.58 11.80
C VAL A 93 9.67 -6.97 13.14
N TYR A 94 9.08 -5.83 13.50
CA TYR A 94 9.38 -5.12 14.76
C TYR A 94 8.77 -5.78 16.00
N ILE A 95 7.53 -6.26 15.92
CA ILE A 95 6.75 -6.75 17.07
C ILE A 95 7.04 -8.22 17.36
N SER A 96 7.34 -9.06 16.35
CA SER A 96 7.46 -10.51 16.52
C SER A 96 8.49 -10.90 17.60
N PRO A 97 8.04 -11.42 18.76
CA PRO A 97 8.93 -12.07 19.72
C PRO A 97 9.32 -13.42 19.11
N ALA A 98 10.61 -13.74 19.10
CA ALA A 98 11.12 -15.00 18.56
C ALA A 98 10.38 -16.21 19.17
N TYR A 99 9.72 -17.01 18.33
CA TYR A 99 9.16 -18.32 18.67
C TYR A 99 10.30 -19.30 18.96
N SER A 100 10.25 -20.03 20.08
CA SER A 100 11.27 -21.00 20.48
C SER A 100 10.63 -22.35 20.86
N PRO A 101 10.81 -23.42 20.07
CA PRO A 101 10.61 -24.78 20.53
C PRO A 101 11.96 -25.40 20.96
N GLY A 102 11.97 -26.10 22.10
CA GLY A 102 13.03 -27.05 22.45
C GLY A 102 14.25 -26.48 23.19
N HIS A 103 14.58 -27.12 24.29
CA HIS A 103 15.67 -26.79 25.21
C HIS A 103 17.02 -27.27 24.63
N GLN A 104 17.86 -26.36 24.11
CA GLN A 104 19.34 -26.50 24.00
C GLN A 104 20.06 -25.20 23.56
N HIS A 105 19.37 -24.18 23.03
CA HIS A 105 19.97 -23.01 22.33
C HIS A 105 20.02 -21.69 23.16
N ARG A 106 20.16 -21.78 24.49
CA ARG A 106 19.96 -20.68 25.47
C ARG A 106 20.86 -19.43 25.30
N GLN A 107 22.00 -19.50 24.59
CA GLN A 107 22.95 -18.37 24.52
C GLN A 107 22.69 -17.36 23.37
N ASP A 108 22.14 -17.78 22.23
CA ASP A 108 21.83 -16.87 21.11
C ASP A 108 20.45 -16.21 21.24
N ILE A 109 19.51 -16.88 21.93
CA ILE A 109 18.17 -16.36 22.21
C ILE A 109 18.24 -15.05 23.03
N ASN A 110 19.19 -14.94 23.96
CA ASN A 110 19.36 -13.74 24.78
C ASN A 110 19.91 -12.54 24.00
N LYS A 111 20.57 -12.75 22.85
CA LYS A 111 20.97 -11.68 21.93
C LYS A 111 19.79 -11.24 21.06
N ILE A 112 19.04 -12.20 20.51
CA ILE A 112 17.87 -11.95 19.66
C ILE A 112 16.75 -11.22 20.43
N VAL A 113 16.44 -11.69 21.64
CA VAL A 113 15.46 -11.05 22.54
C VAL A 113 15.94 -9.65 22.97
N ARG A 114 17.26 -9.44 23.11
CA ARG A 114 17.82 -8.11 23.39
C ARG A 114 17.69 -7.17 22.20
N VAL A 115 17.97 -7.61 20.98
CA VAL A 115 17.84 -6.76 19.78
C VAL A 115 16.39 -6.30 19.59
N ILE A 116 15.41 -7.19 19.67
CA ILE A 116 13.98 -6.84 19.57
C ILE A 116 13.52 -5.93 20.72
N ARG A 117 14.01 -6.18 21.94
CA ARG A 117 13.71 -5.34 23.11
C ARG A 117 14.38 -3.96 23.05
N ASP A 118 15.59 -3.87 22.52
CA ASP A 118 16.30 -2.60 22.28
C ASP A 118 15.56 -1.76 21.24
N PHE A 119 15.01 -2.39 20.20
CA PHE A 119 14.10 -1.75 19.25
C PHE A 119 12.84 -1.19 19.92
N GLN A 120 12.23 -1.99 20.81
CA GLN A 120 11.02 -1.62 21.53
C GLN A 120 11.25 -0.53 22.60
N GLY A 121 12.48 -0.45 23.12
CA GLY A 121 12.88 0.44 24.21
C GLY A 121 13.39 1.82 23.76
N ASP A 122 13.88 1.97 22.53
CA ASP A 122 14.41 3.26 22.08
C ASP A 122 13.27 4.24 21.75
N LYS A 123 13.07 5.19 22.66
CA LYS A 123 12.09 6.28 22.54
C LYS A 123 12.24 7.03 21.20
N LYS A 124 13.45 7.12 20.64
CA LYS A 124 13.70 7.82 19.37
C LYS A 124 13.09 7.08 18.18
N ILE A 125 13.28 5.77 18.09
CA ILE A 125 12.72 4.94 17.00
C ILE A 125 11.19 4.98 17.06
N ARG A 126 10.62 4.77 18.25
CA ARG A 126 9.17 4.84 18.44
C ARG A 126 8.59 6.19 18.01
N ASN A 127 9.21 7.30 18.41
CA ASN A 127 8.76 8.63 18.03
C ASN A 127 8.89 8.88 16.52
N ALA A 128 9.95 8.37 15.88
CA ALA A 128 10.10 8.44 14.43
C ALA A 128 8.98 7.68 13.69
N PHE A 129 8.59 6.50 14.18
CA PHE A 129 7.46 5.74 13.64
C PHE A 129 6.13 6.49 13.78
N ILE A 130 5.89 7.13 14.92
CA ILE A 130 4.68 7.95 15.14
C ILE A 130 4.68 9.14 14.18
N PHE A 131 5.81 9.83 14.06
CA PHE A 131 5.95 10.97 13.15
C PHE A 131 5.70 10.58 11.69
N LEU A 132 6.30 9.47 11.23
CA LEU A 132 6.08 8.92 9.89
C LEU A 132 4.60 8.58 9.65
N ARG A 133 3.91 7.97 10.63
CA ARG A 133 2.46 7.68 10.52
C ARG A 133 1.63 8.95 10.38
N VAL A 134 1.92 9.98 11.17
CA VAL A 134 1.22 11.26 11.09
C VAL A 134 1.42 11.88 9.71
N LEU A 135 2.65 11.93 9.22
CA LEU A 135 2.96 12.41 7.86
C LEU A 135 2.17 11.65 6.79
N PHE A 136 2.09 10.32 6.91
CA PHE A 136 1.36 9.49 5.96
C PHE A 136 -0.14 9.77 5.97
N ILE A 137 -0.76 9.83 7.16
CA ILE A 137 -2.19 10.14 7.30
C ILE A 137 -2.50 11.54 6.77
N THR A 138 -1.68 12.53 7.13
CA THR A 138 -1.82 13.90 6.60
C THR A 138 -1.66 13.93 5.08
N GLY A 139 -0.70 13.19 4.54
CA GLY A 139 -0.50 13.07 3.09
C GLY A 139 -1.72 12.49 2.37
N ILE A 140 -2.29 11.39 2.90
CA ILE A 140 -3.53 10.79 2.38
C ILE A 140 -4.67 11.80 2.42
N ALA A 141 -4.87 12.47 3.56
CA ALA A 141 -5.95 13.45 3.73
C ALA A 141 -5.85 14.60 2.72
N LEU A 142 -4.64 15.11 2.47
CA LEU A 142 -4.40 16.16 1.47
C LEU A 142 -4.68 15.68 0.04
N VAL A 143 -4.33 14.43 -0.30
CA VAL A 143 -4.61 13.87 -1.64
C VAL A 143 -6.11 13.63 -1.84
N ILE A 144 -6.82 13.17 -0.81
CA ILE A 144 -8.28 12.99 -0.87
C ILE A 144 -8.95 14.37 -1.05
N ALA A 145 -8.62 15.34 -0.20
CA ALA A 145 -9.15 16.70 -0.30
C ALA A 145 -8.81 17.34 -1.65
N GLY A 146 -7.58 17.16 -2.12
CA GLY A 146 -7.13 17.65 -3.41
C GLY A 146 -7.90 17.03 -4.58
N GLY A 147 -8.11 15.71 -4.57
CA GLY A 147 -8.90 15.00 -5.57
C GLY A 147 -10.39 15.38 -5.55
N SER A 148 -10.96 15.70 -4.39
CA SER A 148 -12.33 16.21 -4.27
C SER A 148 -12.49 17.60 -4.87
N LEU A 149 -11.55 18.50 -4.60
CA LEU A 149 -11.59 19.87 -5.15
C LEU A 149 -11.27 19.89 -6.65
N GLU A 150 -10.33 19.07 -7.11
CA GLU A 150 -10.00 18.96 -8.54
C GLU A 150 -11.16 18.38 -9.37
N GLY A 151 -12.03 17.57 -8.77
CA GLY A 151 -13.22 17.06 -9.44
C GLY A 151 -14.32 18.11 -9.63
N ASN A 152 -14.32 19.21 -8.86
CA ASN A 152 -15.25 20.32 -9.02
C ASN A 152 -14.82 21.26 -10.16
N TYR A 153 -14.92 20.77 -11.39
CA TYR A 153 -14.44 21.48 -12.58
C TYR A 153 -15.19 22.78 -12.92
N TRP A 154 -16.29 23.09 -12.23
CA TRP A 154 -17.06 24.32 -12.40
C TRP A 154 -16.39 25.54 -11.77
N ASP A 155 -15.54 25.33 -10.75
CA ASP A 155 -14.83 26.40 -10.06
C ASP A 155 -13.32 26.32 -10.35
N PRO A 156 -12.75 27.26 -11.13
CA PRO A 156 -11.32 27.32 -11.39
C PRO A 156 -10.46 27.47 -10.13
N HIS A 157 -10.99 28.10 -9.09
CA HIS A 157 -10.28 28.25 -7.81
C HIS A 157 -10.11 26.90 -7.12
N ASP A 158 -11.18 26.11 -7.03
CA ASP A 158 -11.16 24.77 -6.43
C ASP A 158 -10.21 23.84 -7.18
N VAL A 159 -10.21 23.87 -8.51
CA VAL A 159 -9.30 23.06 -9.32
C VAL A 159 -7.83 23.40 -9.03
N SER A 160 -7.50 24.71 -8.98
CA SER A 160 -6.13 25.16 -8.69
C SER A 160 -5.69 24.80 -7.27
N LEU A 161 -6.59 24.98 -6.29
CA LEU A 161 -6.34 24.60 -4.90
C LEU A 161 -6.16 23.09 -4.76
N GLY A 162 -7.03 22.30 -5.40
CA GLY A 162 -6.98 20.84 -5.39
C GLY A 162 -5.66 20.31 -5.92
N PHE A 163 -5.17 20.86 -7.02
CA PHE A 163 -3.85 20.51 -7.56
C PHE A 163 -2.70 20.80 -6.58
N LYS A 164 -2.73 21.94 -5.88
CA LYS A 164 -1.73 22.29 -4.86
C LYS A 164 -1.77 21.33 -3.67
N LEU A 165 -2.97 20.98 -3.20
CA LEU A 165 -3.16 20.03 -2.09
C LEU A 165 -2.70 18.62 -2.47
N THR A 166 -3.07 18.11 -3.64
CA THR A 166 -2.62 16.80 -4.14
C THR A 166 -1.09 16.76 -4.23
N LYS A 167 -0.47 17.82 -4.77
CA LYS A 167 1.00 17.92 -4.87
C LYS A 167 1.67 17.91 -3.48
N ALA A 168 1.14 18.68 -2.53
CA ALA A 168 1.64 18.70 -1.15
C ALA A 168 1.50 17.31 -0.48
N GLY A 169 0.35 16.66 -0.65
CA GLY A 169 0.10 15.32 -0.11
C GLY A 169 1.06 14.26 -0.68
N TYR A 170 1.34 14.30 -1.98
CA TYR A 170 2.34 13.41 -2.60
C TYR A 170 3.75 13.65 -2.07
N ILE A 171 4.15 14.90 -1.81
CA ILE A 171 5.45 15.19 -1.17
C ILE A 171 5.53 14.51 0.21
N LEU A 172 4.48 14.61 1.04
CA LEU A 172 4.45 13.96 2.36
C LEU A 172 4.52 12.43 2.24
N VAL A 173 3.78 11.84 1.31
CA VAL A 173 3.81 10.39 1.06
C VAL A 173 5.18 9.94 0.55
N THR A 174 5.87 10.74 -0.28
CA THR A 174 7.25 10.44 -0.71
C THR A 174 8.21 10.39 0.48
N ILE A 175 8.12 11.38 1.38
CA ILE A 175 8.98 11.43 2.58
C ILE A 175 8.73 10.21 3.45
N PHE A 176 7.45 9.83 3.63
CA PHE A 176 7.07 8.63 4.35
C PHE A 176 7.70 7.37 3.74
N GLU A 177 7.53 7.18 2.42
CA GLU A 177 8.06 6.03 1.69
C GLU A 177 9.59 5.94 1.73
N ALA A 178 10.29 7.06 1.56
CA ALA A 178 11.74 7.12 1.72
C ALA A 178 12.17 6.68 3.13
N GLY A 179 11.41 7.09 4.16
CA GLY A 179 11.61 6.63 5.53
C GLY A 179 11.39 5.12 5.72
N LEU A 180 10.37 4.55 5.06
CA LEU A 180 10.12 3.11 5.07
C LEU A 180 11.24 2.32 4.40
N ILE A 181 11.68 2.75 3.21
CA ILE A 181 12.78 2.11 2.47
C ILE A 181 14.07 2.15 3.30
N TYR A 182 14.37 3.29 3.92
CA TYR A 182 15.53 3.42 4.82
C TYR A 182 15.46 2.43 5.98
N PHE A 183 14.29 2.32 6.62
CA PHE A 183 14.13 1.41 7.76
C PHE A 183 14.16 -0.06 7.34
N GLN A 184 13.58 -0.42 6.19
CA GLN A 184 13.69 -1.76 5.61
C GLN A 184 15.16 -2.13 5.35
N TRP A 185 15.93 -1.21 4.76
CA TRP A 185 17.37 -1.38 4.56
C TRP A 185 18.15 -1.52 5.86
N TYR A 186 17.80 -0.74 6.87
CA TYR A 186 18.38 -0.86 8.19
C TYR A 186 18.09 -2.24 8.83
N CYS A 187 16.85 -2.75 8.73
CA CYS A 187 16.50 -4.11 9.16
C CYS A 187 17.25 -5.19 8.36
N TRP A 188 17.45 -4.98 7.06
CA TRP A 188 18.17 -5.92 6.19
C TRP A 188 19.61 -6.13 6.63
N ARG A 189 20.30 -5.05 7.02
CA ARG A 189 21.65 -5.13 7.57
C ARG A 189 21.73 -5.97 8.85
N LYS A 190 20.62 -6.16 9.56
CA LYS A 190 20.52 -6.97 10.78
C LYS A 190 19.80 -8.29 10.59
N ARG A 191 19.60 -8.74 9.34
CA ARG A 191 18.78 -9.92 9.00
C ARG A 191 19.24 -11.22 9.67
N GLU A 192 20.54 -11.37 9.95
CA GLU A 192 21.12 -12.56 10.58
C GLU A 192 20.64 -12.77 12.02
N SER A 193 20.14 -11.71 12.67
CA SER A 193 19.63 -11.76 14.04
C SER A 193 18.10 -11.84 14.12
N ILE A 194 17.39 -11.92 12.99
CA ILE A 194 15.93 -11.78 12.91
C ILE A 194 15.28 -13.16 12.70
N SER A 195 14.05 -13.34 13.21
CA SER A 195 13.29 -14.59 13.04
C SER A 195 13.05 -14.93 11.56
N SER A 196 12.92 -16.23 11.24
CA SER A 196 12.63 -16.68 9.87
C SER A 196 11.35 -16.03 9.29
N ALA A 197 10.28 -15.90 10.09
CA ALA A 197 9.04 -15.23 9.68
C ALA A 197 9.25 -13.76 9.31
N SER A 198 10.02 -13.05 10.13
CA SER A 198 10.37 -11.64 9.92
C SER A 198 11.32 -11.47 8.72
N CYS A 199 12.21 -12.43 8.48
CA CYS A 199 13.09 -12.45 7.30
C CYS A 199 12.27 -12.63 6.01
N THR A 200 11.29 -13.55 6.01
CA THR A 200 10.35 -13.72 4.89
C THR A 200 9.56 -12.45 4.61
N ALA A 201 9.03 -11.79 5.66
CA ALA A 201 8.33 -10.52 5.52
C ALA A 201 9.22 -9.42 4.91
N LEU A 202 10.48 -9.35 5.36
CA LEU A 202 11.45 -8.38 4.87
C LEU A 202 11.83 -8.65 3.41
N GLN A 203 12.08 -9.90 3.02
CA GLN A 203 12.35 -10.29 1.64
C GLN A 203 11.18 -9.95 0.71
N GLY A 204 9.95 -10.23 1.14
CA GLY A 204 8.73 -9.87 0.40
C GLY A 204 8.60 -8.37 0.18
N MET A 205 8.84 -7.56 1.21
CA MET A 205 8.86 -6.10 1.07
C MET A 205 9.93 -5.64 0.07
N PHE A 206 11.16 -6.15 0.17
CA PHE A 206 12.23 -5.80 -0.77
C PHE A 206 11.92 -6.17 -2.22
N ALA A 207 11.33 -7.35 -2.44
CA ALA A 207 10.93 -7.79 -3.77
C ALA A 207 9.85 -6.87 -4.38
N ALA A 208 9.00 -6.26 -3.57
CA ALA A 208 7.94 -5.37 -4.02
C ALA A 208 8.40 -3.93 -4.33
N ILE A 209 9.51 -3.46 -3.74
CA ILE A 209 10.02 -2.09 -3.91
C ILE A 209 10.11 -1.63 -5.38
N PRO A 210 10.76 -2.36 -6.32
CA PRO A 210 10.90 -1.86 -7.69
C PRO A 210 9.56 -1.62 -8.38
N PHE A 211 8.57 -2.48 -8.13
CA PHE A 211 7.23 -2.35 -8.70
C PHE A 211 6.45 -1.20 -8.04
N LEU A 212 6.57 -1.04 -6.71
CA LEU A 212 5.99 0.09 -5.99
C LEU A 212 6.57 1.42 -6.48
N VAL A 213 7.87 1.50 -6.73
CA VAL A 213 8.52 2.73 -7.24
C VAL A 213 7.96 3.09 -8.60
N VAL A 214 7.81 2.14 -9.53
CA VAL A 214 7.19 2.41 -10.85
C VAL A 214 5.73 2.86 -10.68
N ARG A 215 4.98 2.20 -9.79
CA ARG A 215 3.57 2.54 -9.51
C ARG A 215 3.41 3.96 -8.98
N ILE A 216 4.27 4.34 -8.04
CA ILE A 216 4.32 5.66 -7.43
C ILE A 216 4.79 6.67 -8.47
N ALA A 217 5.83 6.39 -9.27
CA ALA A 217 6.26 7.29 -10.33
C ALA A 217 5.11 7.64 -11.29
N TYR A 218 4.33 6.64 -11.72
CA TYR A 218 3.14 6.86 -12.56
C TYR A 218 2.07 7.73 -11.88
N LEU A 219 1.89 7.60 -10.56
CA LEU A 219 0.97 8.44 -9.78
C LEU A 219 1.39 9.93 -9.79
N TYR A 220 2.69 10.22 -9.94
CA TYR A 220 3.23 11.58 -9.84
C TYR A 220 3.24 12.27 -11.19
N LEU A 221 3.44 11.53 -12.27
CA LEU A 221 3.48 12.09 -13.63
C LEU A 221 2.29 12.99 -13.99
N PRO A 222 1.01 12.64 -13.75
CA PRO A 222 -0.09 13.54 -14.06
C PRO A 222 -0.07 14.85 -13.25
N VAL A 223 0.49 14.84 -12.03
CA VAL A 223 0.57 16.06 -11.19
C VAL A 223 1.80 16.90 -11.52
N PHE A 224 2.94 16.31 -11.86
CA PHE A 224 4.15 17.09 -12.17
C PHE A 224 4.27 17.43 -13.67
N ARG A 225 3.55 16.73 -14.53
CA ARG A 225 3.47 16.95 -15.99
C ARG A 225 2.02 17.12 -16.44
N ALA A 226 1.29 18.01 -15.77
CA ALA A 226 -0.13 18.27 -16.03
C ALA A 226 -0.44 18.69 -17.50
N SER A 227 0.55 19.24 -18.21
CA SER A 227 0.41 19.61 -19.63
C SER A 227 0.36 18.42 -20.58
N ASP A 228 0.82 17.24 -20.16
CA ASP A 228 0.86 16.04 -20.99
C ASP A 228 -0.32 15.10 -20.61
N PRO A 229 -1.38 15.04 -21.43
CA PRO A 229 -2.58 14.26 -21.10
C PRO A 229 -2.30 12.75 -21.06
N LYS A 230 -1.17 12.29 -21.61
CA LYS A 230 -0.79 10.87 -21.65
C LYS A 230 -0.78 10.21 -20.27
N TRP A 231 -0.42 10.97 -19.24
CA TRP A 231 -0.23 10.46 -17.88
C TRP A 231 -1.50 10.46 -17.04
N ASN A 232 -2.61 10.99 -17.56
CA ASN A 232 -3.88 10.99 -16.86
C ASN A 232 -4.46 9.56 -16.79
N GLN A 233 -4.82 9.12 -15.59
CA GLN A 233 -5.35 7.77 -15.36
C GLN A 233 -6.78 7.57 -15.88
N LEU A 234 -7.55 8.65 -16.03
CA LEU A 234 -8.96 8.61 -16.47
C LEU A 234 -9.12 8.79 -17.98
N THR A 235 -8.37 9.73 -18.55
CA THR A 235 -8.55 10.17 -19.95
C THR A 235 -7.31 10.01 -20.81
N GLY A 236 -6.17 9.65 -20.20
CA GLY A 236 -4.88 9.56 -20.87
C GLY A 236 -4.70 8.27 -21.66
N SER A 237 -3.44 7.99 -22.02
CA SER A 237 -3.10 6.79 -22.79
C SER A 237 -3.27 5.53 -21.95
N ILE A 238 -3.90 4.51 -22.52
CA ILE A 238 -4.20 3.27 -21.81
C ILE A 238 -2.94 2.43 -21.49
N ALA A 239 -1.94 2.46 -22.37
CA ALA A 239 -0.71 1.67 -22.22
C ALA A 239 0.06 1.99 -20.92
N PRO A 240 0.42 3.26 -20.61
CA PRO A 240 1.10 3.57 -19.35
C PRO A 240 0.19 3.33 -18.14
N TYR A 241 -1.13 3.55 -18.25
CA TYR A 241 -2.08 3.24 -17.18
C TYR A 241 -2.08 1.75 -16.82
N VAL A 242 -2.14 0.87 -17.82
CA VAL A 242 -2.16 -0.58 -17.60
C VAL A 242 -0.79 -1.07 -17.12
N VAL A 243 0.31 -0.68 -17.76
CA VAL A 243 1.64 -1.22 -17.47
C VAL A 243 2.25 -0.65 -16.20
N MET A 244 2.23 0.67 -16.03
CA MET A 244 2.87 1.33 -14.88
C MET A 244 1.91 1.50 -13.70
N GLY A 245 0.59 1.55 -13.96
CA GLY A 245 -0.45 1.57 -12.94
C GLY A 245 -0.86 0.17 -12.51
N LEU A 246 -1.75 -0.46 -13.28
CA LEU A 246 -2.43 -1.69 -12.86
C LEU A 246 -1.51 -2.90 -12.69
N LEU A 247 -0.63 -3.18 -13.65
CA LEU A 247 0.23 -4.36 -13.62
C LEU A 247 1.21 -4.34 -12.43
N MET A 248 1.86 -3.20 -12.18
CA MET A 248 2.76 -3.03 -11.04
C MET A 248 2.04 -3.28 -9.72
N GLU A 249 0.80 -2.79 -9.61
CA GLU A 249 -0.04 -2.96 -8.45
C GLU A 249 -0.42 -4.43 -8.20
N TYR A 250 -0.74 -5.17 -9.26
CA TYR A 250 -1.05 -6.61 -9.18
C TYR A 250 0.16 -7.41 -8.72
N ILE A 251 1.34 -7.10 -9.26
CA ILE A 251 2.59 -7.79 -8.89
C ILE A 251 2.89 -7.57 -7.40
N VAL A 252 2.83 -6.32 -6.92
CA VAL A 252 3.08 -6.01 -5.51
C VAL A 252 2.09 -6.73 -4.59
N PHE A 253 0.81 -6.72 -4.95
CA PHE A 253 -0.22 -7.40 -4.16
C PHE A 253 0.02 -8.92 -4.09
N MET A 254 0.39 -9.54 -5.22
CA MET A 254 0.72 -10.97 -5.27
C MET A 254 1.96 -11.30 -4.42
N ILE A 255 2.98 -10.44 -4.43
CA ILE A 255 4.15 -10.58 -3.55
C ILE A 255 3.75 -10.54 -2.08
N PHE A 256 2.87 -9.61 -1.67
CA PHE A 256 2.41 -9.52 -0.28
C PHE A 256 1.53 -10.68 0.13
N LEU A 257 0.66 -11.17 -0.76
CA LEU A 257 -0.09 -12.40 -0.53
C LEU A 257 0.85 -13.59 -0.34
N ALA A 258 1.76 -13.82 -1.29
CA ALA A 258 2.74 -14.91 -1.22
C ALA A 258 3.55 -14.84 0.10
N THR A 259 4.00 -13.64 0.47
CA THR A 259 4.68 -13.38 1.75
C THR A 259 3.82 -13.80 2.94
N GLY A 260 2.53 -13.45 2.95
CA GLY A 260 1.59 -13.88 3.99
C GLY A 260 1.40 -15.39 4.10
N PHE A 261 1.40 -16.09 2.95
CA PHE A 261 1.35 -17.55 2.87
C PHE A 261 2.70 -18.24 3.14
N LEU A 262 3.82 -17.52 3.12
CA LEU A 262 5.13 -18.07 3.49
C LEU A 262 5.44 -17.86 4.98
N ILE A 263 4.83 -16.86 5.61
CA ILE A 263 4.96 -16.67 7.06
C ILE A 263 4.33 -17.87 7.79
N PRO A 264 5.07 -18.54 8.70
CA PRO A 264 4.55 -19.66 9.47
C PRO A 264 3.34 -19.25 10.34
N PRO A 265 2.31 -20.11 10.46
CA PRO A 265 1.20 -19.87 11.38
C PRO A 265 1.69 -19.95 12.83
N ILE A 266 1.21 -19.06 13.70
CA ILE A 266 1.46 -19.16 15.14
C ILE A 266 0.54 -20.26 15.68
N LYS A 267 1.10 -21.42 16.02
CA LYS A 267 0.37 -22.43 16.79
C LYS A 267 0.24 -21.90 18.21
N VAL A 268 -0.96 -21.47 18.59
CA VAL A 268 -1.28 -21.30 20.01
C VAL A 268 -1.26 -22.71 20.59
N VAL A 269 -0.23 -23.03 21.36
CA VAL A 269 -0.24 -24.24 22.17
C VAL A 269 -1.28 -23.98 23.23
N ASN A 270 -2.46 -24.59 23.09
CA ASN A 270 -3.44 -24.64 24.16
C ASN A 270 -2.78 -25.41 25.30
N ALA A 271 -2.42 -24.70 26.37
CA ALA A 271 -2.05 -25.27 27.65
C ALA A 271 -3.32 -25.71 28.38
#